data_AF-A0A6I7WRW3-F1
#
_entry.id   AF-A0A6I7WRW3-F1
#
_cell.length_a   1.000
_cell.length_b   1.000
_cell.length_c   1.000
_cell.angle_alpha   90.00
_cell.angle_beta   90.00
_cell.angle_gamma   90.00
#
_symmetry.space_group_name_H-M   'P 1'
#
loop_
_entity.id
_entity.type
_entity.pdbx_description
1 polymer ?
#
loop_
_entity_poly.entity_id
_entity_poly.type
_entity_poly.pdbx_seq_one_letter_code
_entity_poly.pdbx_strand_id
1 'polypeptide(L)'
;PAVSIQIKQLEDNLGLSLFEKIGKKNFLTAAGHELNHFCTDIFSRIDHMDMKLSAMKGQLEGDFLLAVVTSAKYFSPHLLGAFHKLYPKVSLHLDVVNRSQIIQLLKENEVDLVIIGLVPEDMNLKRFPIIENPIVIIANPSHPLASQQNISFNELAKHDFVLRENGSGTRKAFEDFLLSHQIKINPSMILGSSETVKQAVMADLGISALSRHSVTLLKFPNNYLW
;
A
#
# COMPACT_ATOMS: atom_id res chain seq x y z
N PRO A 1 -11.55 -32.93 12.64
CA PRO A 1 -12.70 -33.77 12.18
C PRO A 1 -13.91 -32.95 11.71
N ALA A 2 -14.36 -31.95 12.49
CA ALA A 2 -15.53 -31.14 12.13
C ALA A 2 -15.34 -30.34 10.83
N VAL A 3 -14.21 -29.62 10.68
CA VAL A 3 -13.94 -28.80 9.48
C VAL A 3 -13.86 -29.65 8.21
N SER A 4 -13.14 -30.78 8.23
CA SER A 4 -13.00 -31.65 7.05
C SER A 4 -14.33 -32.23 6.57
N ILE A 5 -15.28 -32.50 7.48
CA ILE A 5 -16.62 -32.97 7.13
C ILE A 5 -17.43 -31.84 6.48
N GLN A 6 -17.37 -30.62 7.03
CA GLN A 6 -18.06 -29.46 6.46
C GLN A 6 -17.54 -29.11 5.06
N ILE A 7 -16.22 -29.15 4.85
CA ILE A 7 -15.62 -28.95 3.53
C ILE A 7 -16.08 -30.04 2.56
N LYS A 8 -16.08 -31.31 2.98
CA LYS A 8 -16.54 -32.40 2.11
C LYS A 8 -18.02 -32.25 1.75
N GLN A 9 -18.88 -31.90 2.71
CA GLN A 9 -20.30 -31.64 2.44
C GLN A 9 -20.51 -30.48 1.47
N LEU A 10 -19.68 -29.44 1.57
CA LEU A 10 -19.70 -28.31 0.65
C LEU A 10 -19.27 -28.72 -0.77
N GLU A 11 -18.18 -29.50 -0.89
CA GLU A 11 -17.73 -30.08 -2.16
C GLU A 11 -18.81 -31.00 -2.78
N ASP A 12 -19.44 -31.85 -1.96
CA ASP A 12 -20.52 -32.76 -2.38
C ASP A 12 -21.74 -31.97 -2.89
N ASN A 13 -22.10 -30.86 -2.22
CA ASN A 13 -23.22 -30.00 -2.64
C ASN A 13 -22.93 -29.21 -3.93
N LEU A 14 -21.68 -28.78 -4.12
CA LEU A 14 -21.26 -28.01 -5.30
C LEU A 14 -20.91 -28.91 -6.50
N GLY A 15 -20.66 -30.20 -6.27
CA GLY A 15 -20.20 -31.14 -7.28
C GLY A 15 -18.77 -30.85 -7.80
N LEU A 16 -18.00 -30.04 -7.07
CA LEU A 16 -16.65 -29.60 -7.43
C LEU A 16 -15.71 -29.78 -6.25
N SER A 17 -14.52 -30.34 -6.48
CA SER A 17 -13.43 -30.31 -5.49
C SER A 17 -12.94 -28.88 -5.32
N LEU A 18 -12.91 -28.40 -4.08
CA LEU A 18 -12.42 -27.07 -3.70
C LEU A 18 -10.95 -27.11 -3.30
N PHE A 19 -10.48 -28.26 -2.80
CA PHE A 19 -9.08 -28.47 -2.44
C PHE A 19 -8.47 -29.65 -3.18
N GLU A 20 -7.19 -29.54 -3.47
CA GLU A 20 -6.36 -30.65 -3.91
C GLU A 20 -5.15 -30.82 -2.99
N LYS A 21 -4.67 -32.05 -2.86
CA LYS A 21 -3.55 -32.38 -1.97
C LYS A 21 -2.31 -32.69 -2.79
N ILE A 22 -1.32 -31.80 -2.70
CA ILE A 22 -0.01 -32.00 -3.32
C ILE A 22 1.00 -32.30 -2.20
N GLY A 23 1.34 -33.58 -2.07
CA GLY A 23 2.18 -34.08 -0.98
C GLY A 23 1.50 -33.95 0.39
N LYS A 24 2.05 -33.09 1.25
CA LYS A 24 1.51 -32.82 2.61
C LYS A 24 0.75 -31.50 2.72
N LYS A 25 0.61 -30.74 1.63
CA LYS A 25 -0.07 -29.44 1.62
C LYS A 25 -1.37 -29.53 0.83
N ASN A 26 -2.38 -28.80 1.30
CA ASN A 26 -3.61 -28.57 0.56
C ASN A 26 -3.49 -27.27 -0.21
N PHE A 27 -3.95 -27.27 -1.45
CA PHE A 27 -4.04 -26.11 -2.33
C PHE A 27 -5.49 -25.94 -2.77
N LEU A 28 -5.90 -24.70 -3.02
CA LEU A 28 -7.21 -24.45 -3.63
C LEU A 28 -7.18 -24.90 -5.09
N THR A 29 -8.27 -25.52 -5.54
CA THR A 29 -8.52 -25.71 -6.97
C THR A 29 -8.99 -24.40 -7.59
N ALA A 30 -9.18 -24.35 -8.92
CA ALA A 30 -9.81 -23.21 -9.57
C ALA A 30 -11.21 -22.90 -8.98
N ALA A 31 -12.02 -23.93 -8.72
CA ALA A 31 -13.31 -23.78 -8.06
C ALA A 31 -13.18 -23.29 -6.60
N GLY A 32 -12.15 -23.75 -5.89
CA GLY A 32 -11.82 -23.29 -4.55
C GLY A 32 -11.48 -21.80 -4.50
N HIS A 33 -10.67 -21.32 -5.46
CA HIS A 33 -10.34 -19.91 -5.60
C HIS A 33 -11.59 -19.05 -5.89
N GLU A 34 -12.43 -19.49 -6.83
CA GLU A 34 -13.67 -18.78 -7.18
C GLU A 34 -14.63 -18.71 -5.99
N LEU A 35 -14.84 -19.83 -5.28
CA LEU A 35 -15.69 -19.84 -4.10
C LEU A 35 -15.13 -18.96 -2.98
N ASN A 36 -13.82 -18.99 -2.75
CA ASN A 36 -13.18 -18.14 -1.75
C ASN A 36 -13.44 -16.66 -2.04
N HIS A 37 -13.32 -16.25 -3.30
CA HIS A 37 -13.62 -14.88 -3.72
C HIS A 37 -15.07 -14.47 -3.38
N PHE A 38 -16.06 -15.31 -3.71
CA PHE A 38 -17.46 -15.04 -3.37
C PHE A 38 -17.72 -15.03 -1.85
N CYS A 39 -17.14 -15.97 -1.11
CA CYS A 39 -17.26 -16.02 0.34
C CYS A 39 -16.73 -14.72 0.99
N THR A 40 -15.55 -14.26 0.57
CA THR A 40 -14.98 -12.99 1.04
C THR A 40 -15.91 -11.81 0.76
N ASP A 41 -16.49 -11.70 -0.44
CA ASP A 41 -17.45 -10.63 -0.76
C ASP A 41 -18.73 -10.71 0.11
N ILE A 42 -19.27 -11.91 0.32
CA ILE A 42 -20.48 -12.09 1.14
C ILE A 42 -20.22 -11.66 2.59
N PHE A 43 -19.12 -12.10 3.19
CA PHE A 43 -18.80 -11.75 4.58
C PHE A 43 -18.52 -10.25 4.72
N SER A 44 -17.76 -9.65 3.80
CA SER A 44 -17.54 -8.20 3.76
C SER A 44 -18.86 -7.42 3.72
N ARG A 45 -19.86 -7.87 2.94
CA ARG A 45 -21.19 -7.23 2.89
C ARG A 45 -21.95 -7.34 4.20
N ILE A 46 -21.83 -8.45 4.93
CA ILE A 46 -22.45 -8.65 6.24
C ILE A 46 -21.81 -7.69 7.26
N ASP A 47 -20.48 -7.64 7.31
CA ASP A 47 -19.74 -6.74 8.22
C ASP A 47 -20.10 -5.27 7.96
N HIS A 48 -20.18 -4.88 6.68
CA HIS A 48 -20.56 -3.53 6.29
C HIS A 48 -22.02 -3.20 6.63
N MET A 49 -22.92 -4.19 6.57
CA MET A 49 -24.30 -4.04 7.02
C MET A 49 -24.35 -3.80 8.53
N ASP A 50 -23.64 -4.60 9.32
CA ASP A 50 -23.61 -4.47 10.78
C ASP A 50 -23.06 -3.11 11.21
N MET A 51 -21.98 -2.64 10.58
CA MET A 51 -21.42 -1.30 10.81
C MET A 51 -22.45 -0.20 10.50
N LYS A 52 -23.18 -0.30 9.38
CA LYS A 52 -24.24 0.66 9.01
C LYS A 52 -25.40 0.65 10.00
N LEU A 53 -25.88 -0.54 10.39
CA LEU A 53 -26.97 -0.69 11.35
C LEU A 53 -26.59 -0.11 12.71
N SER A 54 -25.33 -0.28 13.14
CA SER A 54 -24.85 0.31 14.38
C SER A 54 -24.72 1.83 14.30
N ALA A 55 -24.23 2.35 13.17
CA ALA A 55 -24.20 3.79 12.91
C ALA A 55 -25.60 4.43 13.01
N MET A 56 -26.64 3.75 12.52
CA MET A 56 -28.04 4.19 12.63
C MET A 56 -28.54 4.24 14.09
N LYS A 57 -27.96 3.42 14.98
CA LYS A 57 -28.22 3.45 16.43
C LYS A 57 -27.38 4.51 17.16
N GLY A 58 -26.64 5.34 16.42
CA GLY A 58 -25.76 6.38 16.96
C GLY A 58 -24.44 5.85 17.53
N GLN A 59 -24.06 4.60 17.22
CA GLN A 59 -22.85 3.97 17.71
C GLN A 59 -22.08 3.36 16.54
N LEU A 60 -21.11 4.08 15.96
CA LEU A 60 -20.25 3.46 14.94
C LEU A 60 -19.30 2.48 15.64
N GLU A 61 -19.46 1.18 15.37
CA GLU A 61 -18.66 0.08 15.90
C GLU A 61 -18.48 -1.01 14.84
N GLY A 62 -17.50 -1.89 15.04
CA GLY A 62 -17.08 -2.91 14.08
C GLY A 62 -15.60 -2.79 13.70
N ASP A 63 -15.16 -3.64 12.79
CA ASP A 63 -13.81 -3.61 12.24
C ASP A 63 -13.73 -2.65 11.04
N PHE A 64 -12.61 -1.95 10.94
CA PHE A 64 -12.29 -1.07 9.80
C PHE A 64 -10.89 -1.38 9.30
N LEU A 65 -10.83 -1.90 8.06
CA LEU A 65 -9.60 -2.34 7.42
C LEU A 65 -9.09 -1.28 6.45
N LEU A 66 -7.98 -0.65 6.80
CA LEU A 66 -7.29 0.34 5.99
C LEU A 66 -5.97 -0.23 5.47
N ALA A 67 -5.81 -0.32 4.15
CA ALA A 67 -4.50 -0.60 3.55
C ALA A 67 -3.90 0.66 2.90
N VAL A 68 -2.62 0.92 3.14
CA VAL A 68 -1.94 2.11 2.65
C VAL A 68 -0.65 1.75 1.95
N VAL A 69 -0.31 2.51 0.90
CA VAL A 69 1.02 2.41 0.30
C VAL A 69 2.11 2.83 1.28
N THR A 70 3.32 2.28 1.12
CA THR A 70 4.47 2.60 1.99
C THR A 70 4.81 4.09 2.11
N SER A 71 4.41 4.95 1.16
CA SER A 71 4.59 6.41 1.24
C SER A 71 3.54 7.10 2.11
N ALA A 72 2.40 6.47 2.38
CA ALA A 72 1.31 7.02 3.19
C ALA A 72 1.43 6.71 4.68
N LYS A 73 2.27 5.73 5.05
CA LYS A 73 2.53 5.33 6.45
C LYS A 73 3.00 6.46 7.35
N TYR A 74 3.59 7.52 6.78
CA TYR A 74 4.07 8.65 7.55
C TYR A 74 2.91 9.49 8.11
N PHE A 75 1.75 9.51 7.44
CA PHE A 75 0.59 10.29 7.88
C PHE A 75 -0.65 9.46 8.25
N SER A 76 -0.80 8.23 7.74
CA SER A 76 -2.00 7.42 7.99
C SER A 76 -2.25 7.07 9.47
N PRO A 77 -1.24 6.80 10.32
CA PRO A 77 -1.48 6.57 11.74
C PRO A 77 -2.06 7.80 12.45
N HIS A 78 -1.69 9.01 12.01
CA HIS A 78 -2.24 10.26 12.57
C HIS A 78 -3.72 10.44 12.20
N LEU A 79 -4.09 10.09 10.96
CA LEU A 79 -5.49 10.08 10.53
C LEU A 79 -6.32 9.08 11.34
N LEU A 80 -5.80 7.86 11.52
CA LEU A 80 -6.44 6.83 12.34
C LEU A 80 -6.55 7.24 13.80
N GLY A 81 -5.55 7.90 14.37
CA GLY A 81 -5.60 8.41 15.74
C GLY A 81 -6.68 9.48 15.94
N ALA A 82 -6.87 10.37 14.96
CA ALA A 82 -7.96 11.34 14.99
C ALA A 82 -9.33 10.65 14.84
N PHE A 83 -9.44 9.67 13.95
CA PHE A 83 -10.65 8.88 13.75
C PHE A 83 -11.04 8.09 15.00
N HIS A 84 -10.08 7.41 15.66
CA HIS A 84 -10.32 6.62 16.87
C HIS A 84 -10.86 7.46 18.03
N LYS A 85 -10.41 8.72 18.17
CA LYS A 85 -10.94 9.64 19.19
C LYS A 85 -12.42 9.98 18.98
N LEU A 86 -12.86 10.03 17.73
CA LEU A 86 -14.27 10.28 17.38
C LEU A 86 -15.11 9.01 17.50
N TYR A 87 -14.52 7.85 17.19
CA TYR A 87 -15.20 6.55 17.14
C TYR A 87 -14.40 5.47 17.89
N PRO A 88 -14.36 5.50 19.24
CA PRO A 88 -13.50 4.63 20.04
C PRO A 88 -13.92 3.16 20.03
N LYS A 89 -15.15 2.86 19.56
CA LYS A 89 -15.68 1.50 19.43
C LYS A 89 -15.32 0.82 18.10
N VAL A 90 -14.72 1.56 17.16
CA VAL A 90 -14.24 0.97 15.91
C VAL A 90 -12.87 0.37 16.14
N SER A 91 -12.74 -0.91 15.80
CA SER A 91 -11.48 -1.65 15.77
C SER A 91 -10.74 -1.29 14.48
N LEU A 92 -9.52 -0.78 14.60
CA LEU A 92 -8.76 -0.27 13.46
C LEU A 92 -7.65 -1.24 13.06
N HIS A 93 -7.66 -1.64 11.80
CA HIS A 93 -6.61 -2.44 11.18
C HIS A 93 -5.89 -1.59 10.14
N LEU A 94 -4.55 -1.53 10.22
CA LEU A 94 -3.71 -0.79 9.30
C LEU A 94 -2.68 -1.72 8.66
N ASP A 95 -2.82 -1.94 7.36
CA ASP A 95 -1.81 -2.65 6.56
C ASP A 95 -0.98 -1.66 5.74
N VAL A 96 0.34 -1.77 5.87
CA VAL A 96 1.28 -0.94 5.11
C VAL A 96 1.98 -1.82 4.07
N VAL A 97 1.58 -1.68 2.81
CA VAL A 97 2.01 -2.57 1.73
C VAL A 97 2.45 -1.76 0.50
N ASN A 98 3.03 -2.41 -0.51
CA ASN A 98 3.39 -1.71 -1.76
C ASN A 98 2.18 -1.55 -2.70
N ARG A 99 2.36 -0.86 -3.82
CA ARG A 99 1.26 -0.57 -4.76
C ARG A 99 0.67 -1.85 -5.35
N SER A 100 1.52 -2.80 -5.73
CA SER A 100 1.07 -4.07 -6.32
C SER A 100 0.21 -4.87 -5.33
N GLN A 101 0.56 -4.87 -4.05
CA GLN A 101 -0.22 -5.51 -2.99
C GLN A 101 -1.56 -4.80 -2.76
N ILE A 102 -1.62 -3.47 -2.73
CA ILE A 102 -2.90 -2.73 -2.67
C ILE A 102 -3.83 -3.13 -3.82
N ILE A 103 -3.29 -3.24 -5.04
CA ILE A 103 -4.08 -3.65 -6.22
C ILE A 103 -4.65 -5.06 -6.02
N GLN A 104 -3.90 -5.97 -5.39
CA GLN A 104 -4.39 -7.31 -5.09
C GLN A 104 -5.51 -7.28 -4.04
N LEU A 105 -5.31 -6.57 -2.92
CA LEU A 105 -6.32 -6.41 -1.86
C LEU A 105 -7.63 -5.81 -2.38
N LEU A 106 -7.55 -4.86 -3.32
CA LEU A 106 -8.73 -4.28 -3.99
C LEU A 106 -9.46 -5.29 -4.88
N LYS A 107 -8.73 -6.16 -5.59
CA LYS A 107 -9.33 -7.20 -6.42
C LYS A 107 -10.02 -8.28 -5.60
N GLU A 108 -9.46 -8.58 -4.44
CA GLU A 108 -9.95 -9.61 -3.53
C GLU A 108 -11.03 -9.09 -2.56
N ASN A 109 -11.31 -7.79 -2.58
CA ASN A 109 -12.25 -7.10 -1.69
C ASN A 109 -11.93 -7.34 -0.19
N GLU A 110 -10.65 -7.35 0.15
CA GLU A 110 -10.17 -7.66 1.52
C GLU A 110 -10.04 -6.42 2.43
N VAL A 111 -10.27 -5.22 1.90
CA VAL A 111 -10.06 -3.95 2.61
C VAL A 111 -11.18 -2.96 2.35
N ASP A 112 -11.58 -2.20 3.37
CA ASP A 112 -12.66 -1.20 3.27
C ASP A 112 -12.21 0.08 2.56
N LEU A 113 -10.97 0.49 2.84
CA LEU A 113 -10.39 1.72 2.31
C LEU A 113 -8.93 1.51 1.95
N VAL A 114 -8.51 2.18 0.87
CA VAL A 114 -7.09 2.25 0.49
C VAL A 114 -6.59 3.68 0.39
N ILE A 115 -5.35 3.90 0.80
CA ILE A 115 -4.61 5.13 0.48
C ILE A 115 -3.49 4.76 -0.48
N ILE A 116 -3.61 5.22 -1.72
CA ILE A 116 -2.71 4.90 -2.84
C ILE A 116 -2.35 6.17 -3.60
N GLY A 117 -1.09 6.29 -4.04
CA GLY A 117 -0.62 7.43 -4.82
C GLY A 117 -0.94 7.34 -6.32
N LEU A 118 -0.67 6.18 -6.93
CA LEU A 118 -0.95 5.91 -8.34
C LEU A 118 -2.15 4.96 -8.45
N VAL A 119 -3.34 5.53 -8.58
CA VAL A 119 -4.61 4.78 -8.66
C VAL A 119 -4.69 3.99 -9.99
N PRO A 120 -5.07 2.70 -9.99
CA PRO A 120 -5.34 1.96 -11.22
C PRO A 120 -6.54 2.54 -11.98
N GLU A 121 -6.42 2.65 -13.30
CA GLU A 121 -7.48 3.21 -14.16
C GLU A 121 -8.55 2.20 -14.54
N ASP A 122 -8.17 0.92 -14.57
CA ASP A 122 -8.98 -0.24 -14.97
C ASP A 122 -9.94 -0.74 -13.88
N MET A 123 -10.00 -0.05 -12.74
CA MET A 123 -10.87 -0.40 -11.61
C MET A 123 -11.95 0.66 -11.36
N ASN A 124 -13.18 0.19 -11.11
CA ASN A 124 -14.31 1.03 -10.75
C ASN A 124 -14.22 1.49 -9.28
N LEU A 125 -13.34 2.46 -9.01
CA LEU A 125 -13.06 2.98 -7.68
C LEU A 125 -13.61 4.39 -7.50
N LYS A 126 -14.20 4.66 -6.34
CA LYS A 126 -14.47 6.02 -5.90
C LYS A 126 -13.19 6.64 -5.33
N ARG A 127 -12.83 7.82 -5.81
CA ARG A 127 -11.54 8.47 -5.53
C ARG A 127 -11.74 9.75 -4.75
N PHE A 128 -10.96 9.94 -3.70
CA PHE A 128 -10.97 11.14 -2.87
C PHE A 128 -9.53 11.64 -2.69
N PRO A 129 -9.12 12.71 -3.38
CA PRO A 129 -7.81 13.32 -3.16
C PRO A 129 -7.72 13.87 -1.72
N ILE A 130 -6.69 13.46 -0.97
CA ILE A 130 -6.52 13.87 0.43
C ILE A 130 -5.27 14.72 0.67
N ILE A 131 -4.17 14.43 -0.03
CA ILE A 131 -2.88 15.09 0.18
C ILE A 131 -2.01 14.94 -1.08
N GLU A 132 -1.21 15.97 -1.36
CA GLU A 132 -0.14 15.86 -2.35
C GLU A 132 0.99 14.98 -1.82
N ASN A 133 1.64 14.24 -2.72
CA ASN A 133 2.78 13.40 -2.41
C ASN A 133 3.97 13.72 -3.33
N PRO A 134 4.69 14.83 -3.09
CA PRO A 134 5.84 15.19 -3.90
C PRO A 134 6.94 14.14 -3.77
N ILE A 135 7.51 13.72 -4.90
CA ILE A 135 8.72 12.89 -4.95
C ILE A 135 9.91 13.84 -5.08
N VAL A 136 10.89 13.68 -4.19
CA VAL A 136 12.08 14.51 -4.11
C VAL A 136 13.33 13.67 -4.27
N ILE A 137 14.38 14.27 -4.83
CA ILE A 137 15.72 13.67 -4.82
C ILE A 137 16.34 13.89 -3.46
N ILE A 138 16.95 12.83 -2.92
CA ILE A 138 17.70 12.84 -1.67
C ILE A 138 19.14 12.40 -1.95
N ALA A 139 20.08 13.00 -1.22
CA ALA A 139 21.51 12.73 -1.34
C ALA A 139 22.15 12.83 0.04
N ASN A 140 23.34 12.26 0.20
CA ASN A 140 24.20 12.54 1.35
C ASN A 140 24.51 14.06 1.41
N PRO A 141 24.57 14.71 2.59
CA PRO A 141 24.94 16.12 2.70
C PRO A 141 26.31 16.48 2.10
N SER A 142 27.24 15.51 2.05
CA SER A 142 28.58 15.65 1.45
C SER A 142 28.59 15.37 -0.05
N HIS A 143 27.48 14.94 -0.65
CA HIS A 143 27.41 14.59 -2.06
C HIS A 143 27.63 15.85 -2.93
N PRO A 144 28.36 15.78 -4.07
CA PRO A 144 28.67 16.96 -4.90
C PRO A 144 27.45 17.76 -5.38
N LEU A 145 26.30 17.10 -5.52
CA LEU A 145 25.05 17.73 -5.92
C LEU A 145 24.33 18.46 -4.77
N ALA A 146 24.67 18.20 -3.50
CA ALA A 146 23.95 18.75 -2.35
C ALA A 146 24.10 20.28 -2.22
N SER A 147 25.18 20.85 -2.74
CA SER A 147 25.44 22.30 -2.76
C SER A 147 24.99 22.99 -4.06
N GLN A 148 24.45 22.24 -5.02
CA GLN A 148 24.03 22.78 -6.32
C GLN A 148 22.54 23.12 -6.33
N GLN A 149 22.17 24.09 -7.17
CA GLN A 149 20.78 24.46 -7.45
C GLN A 149 20.48 24.31 -8.93
N ASN A 150 19.20 24.14 -9.28
CA ASN A 150 18.74 24.02 -10.67
C ASN A 150 19.43 22.88 -11.45
N ILE A 151 19.66 21.75 -10.78
CA ILE A 151 20.35 20.59 -11.33
C ILE A 151 19.47 19.98 -12.42
N SER A 152 20.03 19.86 -13.63
CA SER A 152 19.33 19.19 -14.73
C SER A 152 19.20 17.70 -14.46
N PHE A 153 18.13 17.06 -14.95
CA PHE A 153 18.00 15.61 -14.83
C PHE A 153 19.09 14.83 -15.59
N ASN A 154 19.64 15.39 -16.66
CA ASN A 154 20.80 14.80 -17.36
C ASN A 154 22.04 14.76 -16.46
N GLU A 155 22.22 15.76 -15.59
CA GLU A 155 23.31 15.75 -14.61
C GLU A 155 23.03 14.73 -13.50
N LEU A 156 21.79 14.71 -12.96
CA LEU A 156 21.38 13.72 -11.96
C LEU A 156 21.62 12.28 -12.44
N ALA A 157 21.28 11.99 -13.70
CA ALA A 157 21.41 10.66 -14.30
C ALA A 157 22.85 10.13 -14.41
N LYS A 158 23.88 10.99 -14.19
CA LYS A 158 25.29 10.57 -14.15
C LYS A 158 25.70 9.96 -12.81
N HIS A 159 24.87 10.09 -11.77
CA HIS A 159 25.15 9.59 -10.43
C HIS A 159 24.47 8.24 -10.18
N ASP A 160 25.01 7.47 -9.24
CA ASP A 160 24.44 6.21 -8.83
C ASP A 160 23.07 6.40 -8.15
N PHE A 161 22.09 5.61 -8.59
CA PHE A 161 20.74 5.63 -8.02
C PHE A 161 20.47 4.38 -7.18
N VAL A 162 20.01 4.61 -5.95
CA VAL A 162 19.40 3.58 -5.11
C VAL A 162 17.88 3.70 -5.23
N LEU A 163 17.21 2.68 -5.76
CA LEU A 163 15.77 2.71 -6.00
C LEU A 163 15.00 1.74 -5.10
N ARG A 164 13.68 1.95 -5.03
CA ARG A 164 12.75 1.03 -4.39
C ARG A 164 12.53 -0.25 -5.22
N GLU A 165 11.97 -1.28 -4.60
CA GLU A 165 11.62 -2.54 -5.23
C GLU A 165 10.61 -2.41 -6.38
N ASN A 166 10.56 -3.43 -7.24
CA ASN A 166 9.48 -3.57 -8.22
C ASN A 166 8.13 -3.63 -7.51
N GLY A 167 7.13 -2.91 -8.03
CA GLY A 167 5.82 -2.76 -7.37
C GLY A 167 5.71 -1.57 -6.41
N SER A 168 6.79 -0.82 -6.21
CA SER A 168 6.73 0.48 -5.52
C SER A 168 6.07 1.55 -6.41
N GLY A 169 5.04 2.21 -5.87
CA GLY A 169 4.38 3.34 -6.55
C GLY A 169 5.30 4.55 -6.74
N THR A 170 6.17 4.83 -5.75
CA THR A 170 7.16 5.91 -5.85
C THR A 170 8.16 5.65 -6.96
N ARG A 171 8.65 4.41 -7.07
CA ARG A 171 9.56 4.04 -8.16
C ARG A 171 8.88 4.14 -9.51
N LYS A 172 7.66 3.61 -9.65
CA LYS A 172 6.90 3.70 -10.91
C LYS A 172 6.72 5.15 -11.35
N ALA A 173 6.29 6.03 -10.44
CA ALA A 173 6.13 7.46 -10.73
C ALA A 173 7.45 8.11 -11.17
N PHE A 174 8.57 7.77 -10.52
CA PHE A 174 9.88 8.29 -10.89
C PHE A 174 10.37 7.74 -12.24
N GLU A 175 10.22 6.45 -12.51
CA GLU A 175 10.57 5.84 -13.80
C GLU A 175 9.71 6.39 -14.95
N ASP A 176 8.41 6.59 -14.74
CA ASP A 176 7.52 7.21 -15.72
C ASP A 176 7.94 8.65 -16.03
N PHE A 177 8.32 9.40 -14.99
CA PHE A 177 8.85 10.74 -15.14
C PHE A 177 10.14 10.73 -15.99
N LEU A 178 11.10 9.86 -15.69
CA LEU A 178 12.34 9.74 -16.47
C LEU A 178 12.08 9.34 -17.92
N LEU A 179 11.18 8.37 -18.13
CA LEU A 179 10.79 7.91 -19.46
C LEU A 179 10.19 9.04 -20.30
N SER A 180 9.30 9.84 -19.71
CA SER A 180 8.69 11.00 -20.40
C SER A 180 9.71 12.07 -20.82
N HIS A 181 10.87 12.12 -20.17
CA HIS A 181 11.99 13.01 -20.49
C HIS A 181 13.10 12.31 -21.30
N GLN A 182 12.90 11.05 -21.72
CA GLN A 182 13.88 10.24 -22.45
C GLN A 182 15.20 10.03 -21.69
N ILE A 183 15.13 10.05 -20.36
CA ILE A 183 16.28 9.86 -19.48
C ILE A 183 16.33 8.40 -19.04
N LYS A 184 17.52 7.81 -19.12
CA LYS A 184 17.79 6.46 -18.67
C LYS A 184 18.72 6.52 -17.47
N ILE A 185 18.37 5.78 -16.42
CA ILE A 185 19.24 5.52 -15.28
C ILE A 185 19.37 4.01 -15.11
N ASN A 186 20.54 3.56 -14.67
CA ASN A 186 20.75 2.18 -14.25
C ASN A 186 20.94 2.19 -12.74
N PRO A 187 19.98 1.69 -11.94
CA PRO A 187 20.11 1.72 -10.49
C PRO A 187 21.26 0.83 -10.04
N SER A 188 22.10 1.35 -9.15
CA SER A 188 23.19 0.60 -8.51
C SER A 188 22.65 -0.38 -7.47
N MET A 189 21.47 -0.08 -6.89
CA MET A 189 20.84 -0.90 -5.87
C MET A 189 19.31 -0.80 -5.91
N ILE A 190 18.64 -1.90 -5.59
CA ILE A 190 17.18 -2.00 -5.46
C ILE A 190 16.85 -2.50 -4.05
N LEU A 191 16.05 -1.75 -3.30
CA LEU A 191 15.77 -1.99 -1.88
C LEU A 191 14.27 -2.01 -1.56
N GLY A 192 13.87 -2.87 -0.62
CA GLY A 192 12.47 -3.12 -0.28
C GLY A 192 11.76 -2.04 0.56
N SER A 193 12.50 -1.12 1.18
CA SER A 193 11.90 -0.11 2.07
C SER A 193 12.52 1.27 1.89
N SER A 194 11.72 2.31 2.10
CA SER A 194 12.21 3.70 2.07
C SER A 194 13.24 3.96 3.18
N GLU A 195 13.13 3.30 4.32
CA GLU A 195 14.10 3.40 5.42
C GLU A 195 15.46 2.86 5.01
N THR A 196 15.51 1.69 4.38
CA THR A 196 16.77 1.12 3.89
C THR A 196 17.37 1.98 2.78
N VAL A 197 16.54 2.53 1.89
CA VAL A 197 17.00 3.51 0.88
C VAL A 197 17.62 4.73 1.55
N LYS A 198 16.97 5.30 2.59
CA LYS A 198 17.55 6.43 3.35
C LYS A 198 18.89 6.07 3.98
N GLN A 199 19.03 4.87 4.56
CA GLN A 199 20.30 4.41 5.12
C GLN A 199 21.39 4.28 4.06
N ALA A 200 21.08 3.75 2.87
CA ALA A 200 22.03 3.65 1.77
C ALA A 200 22.47 5.04 1.28
N VAL A 201 21.55 5.99 1.15
CA VAL A 201 21.86 7.38 0.79
C VAL A 201 22.70 8.06 1.88
N MET A 202 22.38 7.86 3.16
CA MET A 202 23.18 8.36 4.29
C MET A 202 24.60 7.76 4.31
N ALA A 203 24.76 6.52 3.84
CA ALA A 203 26.05 5.87 3.67
C ALA A 203 26.78 6.26 2.37
N ASP A 204 26.27 7.25 1.63
CA ASP A 204 26.84 7.75 0.38
C ASP A 204 26.96 6.70 -0.74
N LEU A 205 26.04 5.72 -0.76
CA LEU A 205 25.96 4.68 -1.79
C LEU A 205 25.23 5.12 -3.07
N GLY A 206 24.87 6.40 -3.16
CA GLY A 206 24.14 7.00 -4.26
C GLY A 206 23.03 7.96 -3.81
N ILE A 207 22.34 8.52 -4.80
CA ILE A 207 21.15 9.36 -4.61
C ILE A 207 19.87 8.54 -4.80
N SER A 208 18.73 9.09 -4.38
CA SER A 208 17.44 8.40 -4.55
C SER A 208 16.28 9.35 -4.74
N ALA A 209 15.19 8.85 -5.32
CA ALA A 209 13.91 9.53 -5.40
C ALA A 209 12.93 8.92 -4.38
N LEU A 210 12.51 9.70 -3.37
CA LEU A 210 11.56 9.27 -2.34
C LEU A 210 10.44 10.28 -2.14
N SER A 211 9.34 9.85 -1.52
CA SER A 211 8.29 10.77 -1.06
C SER A 211 8.88 11.78 -0.06
N ARG A 212 8.54 13.06 -0.20
CA ARG A 212 8.93 14.11 0.76
C ARG A 212 8.48 13.80 2.19
N HIS A 213 7.32 13.16 2.34
CA HIS A 213 6.79 12.72 3.64
C HIS A 213 7.70 11.71 4.35
N SER A 214 8.59 11.03 3.62
CA SER A 214 9.54 10.08 4.22
C SER A 214 10.81 10.71 4.81
N VAL A 215 11.05 11.98 4.50
CA VAL A 215 12.29 12.71 4.85
C VAL A 215 12.03 14.03 5.55
N THR A 216 10.77 14.43 5.69
CA THR A 216 10.37 15.66 6.38
C THR A 216 9.60 15.29 7.65
N LEU A 217 9.83 16.01 8.74
CA LEU A 217 8.95 15.98 9.91
C LEU A 217 7.61 16.61 9.48
N LEU A 218 6.52 15.85 9.57
CA LEU A 218 5.20 16.32 9.14
C LEU A 218 4.81 17.59 9.92
N LYS A 219 4.59 18.69 9.20
CA LYS A 219 3.97 19.90 9.75
C LYS A 219 2.54 19.95 9.23
N PHE A 220 1.57 19.62 10.08
CA PHE A 220 0.16 19.80 9.76
C PHE A 220 -0.23 21.28 9.93
N PRO A 221 -1.11 21.84 9.08
CA PRO A 221 -1.46 23.27 9.08
C PRO A 221 -2.20 23.76 10.35
N ASN A 222 -2.57 22.85 11.26
CA ASN A 222 -3.02 23.19 12.60
C ASN A 222 -1.96 22.74 13.59
N ASN A 223 -1.30 23.72 14.24
CA ASN A 223 -0.26 23.61 15.28
C ASN A 223 -0.35 22.39 16.21
N TYR A 224 0.00 21.24 15.65
CA TYR A 224 0.35 20.05 16.36
C TYR A 224 1.75 19.72 15.84
N LEU A 225 2.74 20.37 16.46
CA LEU A 225 4.08 19.83 16.49
C LEU A 225 3.95 18.47 17.21
N TRP A 226 4.01 17.39 16.44
CA TRP A 226 4.36 16.06 16.92
C TRP A 226 5.67 15.68 16.25
#